data_AF-A0A4R7C6Q3-F1
#
_entry.id   AF-A0A4R7C6Q3-F1
#
_cell.length_a   1.000
_cell.length_b   1.000
_cell.length_c   1.000
_cell.angle_alpha   90.00
_cell.angle_beta   90.00
_cell.angle_gamma   90.00
#
_symmetry.space_group_name_H-M   'P 1'
#
loop_
_entity.id
_entity.type
_entity.pdbx_description
1 polymer ?
#
loop_
_entity_poly.entity_id
_entity_poly.type
_entity_poly.pdbx_seq_one_letter_code
_entity_poly.pdbx_strand_id
1 'polypeptide(L)'
;MRSSKSALTTLLVAAAAVILPAMSGGASAQEAPKRPPSPELDACRTTGLMALKERNPPVSDLVLDPDSSVVAKADTKVEDTPVRVVVMGDAYLERKGTEKPHRYLCLIGDKGKVLLTFFTQQ
;
A
#
# COMPACT_ATOMS: atom_id res chain seq x y z
N MET A 1 -22.32 -83.20 23.61
CA MET A 1 -23.33 -82.37 22.92
C MET A 1 -22.76 -80.97 22.74
N ARG A 2 -22.73 -80.45 21.48
CA ARG A 2 -22.41 -79.07 21.00
C ARG A 2 -21.06 -78.45 21.44
N SER A 3 -20.08 -78.29 20.54
CA SER A 3 -19.91 -77.19 19.55
C SER A 3 -19.95 -75.79 20.18
N SER A 4 -19.12 -74.78 19.90
CA SER A 4 -17.94 -74.57 19.05
C SER A 4 -17.74 -73.04 19.01
N LYS A 5 -16.51 -72.54 19.21
CA LYS A 5 -15.94 -71.25 18.73
C LYS A 5 -16.51 -69.94 19.34
N SER A 6 -15.70 -69.13 20.02
CA SER A 6 -14.63 -68.22 19.52
C SER A 6 -15.19 -67.00 18.80
N ALA A 7 -14.57 -65.85 19.07
CA ALA A 7 -14.82 -64.49 18.56
C ALA A 7 -15.82 -63.68 19.43
N LEU A 8 -15.61 -62.41 19.76
CA LEU A 8 -14.65 -61.45 19.22
C LEU A 8 -14.65 -60.19 20.12
N THR A 9 -13.45 -59.64 20.33
CA THR A 9 -13.15 -58.19 20.41
C THR A 9 -13.79 -57.31 21.48
N THR A 10 -13.02 -57.15 22.57
CA THR A 10 -12.44 -55.87 23.08
C THR A 10 -13.14 -54.57 22.67
N LEU A 11 -13.82 -53.92 23.63
CA LEU A 11 -14.35 -52.57 23.50
C LEU A 11 -13.66 -51.61 24.50
N LEU A 12 -13.31 -50.44 23.97
CA LEU A 12 -13.05 -49.16 24.63
C LEU A 12 -11.66 -48.92 25.24
N VAL A 13 -10.79 -48.43 24.36
CA VAL A 13 -9.58 -47.64 24.64
C VAL A 13 -9.96 -46.41 25.45
N ALA A 14 -9.44 -46.31 26.67
CA ALA A 14 -9.52 -45.14 27.52
C ALA A 14 -8.73 -43.97 26.91
N ALA A 15 -9.33 -42.78 27.01
CA ALA A 15 -8.90 -41.53 26.42
C ALA A 15 -7.41 -41.20 26.68
N ALA A 16 -6.63 -41.13 25.61
CA ALA A 16 -5.30 -40.53 25.63
C ALA A 16 -5.46 -39.00 25.69
N ALA A 17 -5.01 -38.39 26.79
CA ALA A 17 -4.85 -36.95 26.91
C ALA A 17 -3.70 -36.49 25.99
N VAL A 18 -4.04 -36.01 24.80
CA VAL A 18 -3.09 -35.37 23.88
C VAL A 18 -2.96 -33.91 24.29
N ILE A 19 -1.81 -33.55 24.86
CA ILE A 19 -1.44 -32.17 25.18
C ILE A 19 -1.03 -31.49 23.86
N LEU A 20 -1.93 -30.69 23.26
CA LEU A 20 -1.57 -29.82 22.13
C LEU A 20 -0.80 -28.59 22.66
N PRO A 21 0.43 -28.31 22.19
CA PRO A 21 1.04 -27.02 22.44
C PRO A 21 0.31 -25.96 21.61
N ALA A 22 -0.30 -24.98 22.29
CA ALA A 22 -0.87 -23.79 21.67
C ALA A 22 0.26 -23.01 20.98
N MET A 23 0.27 -23.04 19.64
CA MET A 23 1.12 -22.18 18.84
C MET A 23 0.50 -20.76 18.86
N SER A 24 0.88 -19.96 19.85
CA SER A 24 0.64 -18.51 19.87
C SER A 24 1.49 -17.87 18.77
N GLY A 25 0.94 -17.82 17.56
CA GLY A 25 1.49 -17.05 16.44
C GLY A 25 1.45 -15.56 16.76
N GLY A 26 2.54 -15.04 17.32
CA GLY A 26 2.77 -13.60 17.40
C GLY A 26 2.97 -13.06 15.99
N ALA A 27 1.94 -12.42 15.44
CA ALA A 27 2.07 -11.59 14.25
C ALA A 27 2.88 -10.34 14.64
N SER A 28 4.21 -10.41 14.48
CA SER A 28 5.05 -9.23 14.49
C SER A 28 4.72 -8.41 13.24
N ALA A 29 4.00 -7.30 13.42
CA ALA A 29 3.94 -6.23 12.42
C ALA A 29 5.37 -5.70 12.24
N GLN A 30 6.05 -6.20 11.21
CA GLN A 30 7.34 -5.66 10.80
C GLN A 30 7.06 -4.35 10.07
N GLU A 31 7.25 -3.23 10.76
CA GLU A 31 7.24 -1.92 10.13
C GLU A 31 8.44 -1.87 9.18
N ALA A 32 8.16 -1.86 7.87
CA ALA A 32 9.20 -1.80 6.87
C ALA A 32 9.99 -0.48 7.02
N PRO A 33 11.31 -0.48 6.78
CA PRO A 33 12.10 0.74 6.85
C PRO A 33 11.56 1.78 5.85
N LYS A 34 11.13 2.93 6.38
CA LYS A 34 10.54 4.04 5.62
C LYS A 34 11.51 4.53 4.53
N ARG A 35 11.12 4.39 3.27
CA ARG A 35 11.99 4.78 2.15
C ARG A 35 12.11 6.32 2.07
N PRO A 36 13.32 6.88 1.86
CA PRO A 36 13.44 8.31 1.61
C PRO A 36 12.77 8.70 0.28
N PRO A 37 12.19 9.92 0.17
CA PRO A 37 11.57 10.37 -1.06
C PRO A 37 12.61 10.51 -2.19
N SER A 38 12.18 10.22 -3.41
CA SER A 38 13.01 10.40 -4.61
C SER A 38 12.91 11.84 -5.14
N PRO A 39 13.85 12.31 -5.97
CA PRO A 39 13.78 13.64 -6.58
C PRO A 39 12.48 13.87 -7.39
N GLU A 40 11.95 12.81 -8.01
CA GLU A 40 10.68 12.85 -8.74
C GLU A 40 9.50 13.06 -7.79
N LEU A 41 9.51 12.40 -6.63
CA LEU A 41 8.50 12.60 -5.59
C LEU A 41 8.53 14.03 -5.05
N ASP A 42 9.70 14.58 -4.79
CA ASP A 42 9.83 15.95 -4.29
C ASP A 42 9.36 17.00 -5.30
N ALA A 43 9.66 16.78 -6.59
CA ALA A 43 9.16 17.63 -7.67
C ALA A 43 7.62 17.58 -7.74
N CYS A 44 7.04 16.38 -7.73
CA CYS A 44 5.59 16.18 -7.75
C CYS A 44 4.90 16.78 -6.52
N ARG A 45 5.49 16.62 -5.32
CA ARG A 45 4.98 17.20 -4.08
C ARG A 45 4.94 18.72 -4.15
N THR A 46 6.05 19.32 -4.55
CA THR A 46 6.20 20.78 -4.57
C THR A 46 5.20 21.41 -5.55
N THR A 47 5.17 20.93 -6.80
CA THR A 47 4.24 21.43 -7.81
C THR A 47 2.78 21.12 -7.47
N GLY A 48 2.51 19.91 -6.95
CA GLY A 48 1.18 19.50 -6.52
C GLY A 48 0.61 20.38 -5.39
N LEU A 49 1.43 20.69 -4.38
CA LEU A 49 1.02 21.57 -3.28
C LEU A 49 0.70 22.99 -3.76
N MET A 50 1.51 23.53 -4.69
CA MET A 50 1.24 24.83 -5.29
C MET A 50 -0.11 24.83 -6.02
N ALA A 51 -0.34 23.85 -6.89
CA ALA A 51 -1.60 23.73 -7.64
C ALA A 51 -2.82 23.51 -6.72
N LEU A 52 -2.65 22.78 -5.62
CA LEU A 52 -3.70 22.59 -4.61
C LEU A 52 -4.03 23.88 -3.86
N LYS A 53 -3.01 24.67 -3.47
CA LYS A 53 -3.21 25.94 -2.76
C LYS A 53 -3.95 26.98 -3.60
N GLU A 54 -3.72 27.01 -4.92
CA GLU A 54 -4.44 27.89 -5.85
C GLU A 54 -5.94 27.57 -5.92
N ARG A 55 -6.33 26.31 -5.79
CA ARG A 55 -7.72 25.86 -5.91
C ARG A 55 -8.44 25.67 -4.56
N ASN A 56 -7.70 25.31 -3.51
CA ASN A 56 -8.22 24.99 -2.19
C ASN A 56 -7.28 25.55 -1.10
N PRO A 57 -7.41 26.85 -0.77
CA PRO A 57 -6.48 27.58 0.12
C PRO A 57 -6.25 26.98 1.53
N PRO A 58 -7.19 26.26 2.16
CA PRO A 58 -6.97 25.62 3.46
C PRO A 58 -5.92 24.50 3.51
N VAL A 59 -5.38 24.04 2.37
CA VAL A 59 -4.33 23.01 2.34
C VAL A 59 -3.00 23.61 2.77
N SER A 60 -2.48 23.19 3.93
CA SER A 60 -1.17 23.64 4.43
C SER A 60 -0.02 22.85 3.82
N ASP A 61 -0.17 21.53 3.74
CA ASP A 61 0.84 20.60 3.28
C ASP A 61 0.24 19.44 2.45
N LEU A 62 1.09 18.86 1.61
CA LEU A 62 0.85 17.67 0.82
C LEU A 62 1.98 16.69 1.13
N VAL A 63 1.65 15.51 1.63
CA VAL A 63 2.60 14.42 1.85
C VAL A 63 2.33 13.34 0.82
N LEU A 64 3.33 13.02 0.00
CA LEU A 64 3.31 11.85 -0.87
C LEU A 64 3.96 10.71 -0.13
N ASP A 65 3.27 9.58 0.01
CA ASP A 65 3.80 8.43 0.74
C ASP A 65 4.77 7.63 -0.16
N PRO A 66 6.07 7.61 0.16
CA PRO A 66 7.09 6.96 -0.67
C PRO A 66 6.95 5.43 -0.73
N ASP A 67 6.25 4.82 0.23
CA ASP A 67 6.10 3.38 0.32
C ASP A 67 4.94 2.88 -0.56
N SER A 68 3.85 3.65 -0.67
CA SER A 68 2.78 3.41 -1.65
C SER A 68 3.09 3.96 -3.05
N SER A 69 4.12 4.80 -3.18
CA SER A 69 4.47 5.43 -4.45
C SER A 69 5.29 4.55 -5.38
N VAL A 70 4.90 4.57 -6.66
CA VAL A 70 5.60 3.94 -7.78
C VAL A 70 6.15 5.03 -8.68
N VAL A 71 7.46 4.98 -8.94
CA VAL A 71 8.16 5.83 -9.92
C VAL A 71 8.47 4.98 -11.16
N ALA A 72 7.71 5.20 -12.23
CA ALA A 72 7.85 4.45 -13.47
C ALA A 72 8.51 5.31 -14.55
N LYS A 73 9.59 4.81 -15.17
CA LYS A 73 10.13 5.41 -16.39
C LYS A 73 9.11 5.24 -17.52
N ALA A 74 8.93 6.29 -18.29
CA ALA A 74 8.06 6.32 -19.45
C ALA A 74 8.87 6.76 -20.68
N ASP A 75 8.53 6.21 -21.83
CA ASP A 75 9.02 6.66 -23.13
C ASP A 75 7.80 6.84 -24.04
N THR A 76 7.03 7.86 -23.72
CA THR A 76 5.77 8.16 -24.41
C THR A 76 5.58 9.66 -24.54
N LYS A 77 4.48 10.06 -25.18
CA LYS A 77 4.11 11.46 -25.34
C LYS A 77 2.60 11.64 -25.22
N VAL A 78 2.19 12.79 -24.68
CA VAL A 78 0.82 13.28 -24.79
C VAL A 78 0.84 14.34 -25.88
N GLU A 79 0.19 14.04 -27.01
CA GLU A 79 0.32 14.80 -28.26
C GLU A 79 1.78 14.91 -28.71
N ASP A 80 2.39 16.09 -28.55
CA ASP A 80 3.80 16.36 -28.87
C ASP A 80 4.67 16.58 -27.64
N THR A 81 4.10 16.45 -26.43
CA THR A 81 4.83 16.65 -25.17
C THR A 81 5.37 15.31 -24.65
N PRO A 82 6.70 15.13 -24.56
CA PRO A 82 7.29 13.89 -24.04
C PRO A 82 7.02 13.71 -22.54
N VAL A 83 6.65 12.49 -22.16
CA VAL A 83 6.51 12.04 -20.77
C VAL A 83 7.63 11.03 -20.50
N ARG A 84 8.47 11.35 -19.51
CA ARG A 84 9.68 10.60 -19.16
C ARG A 84 9.54 9.79 -17.88
N VAL A 85 8.72 10.27 -16.95
CA VAL A 85 8.43 9.57 -15.70
C VAL A 85 6.95 9.74 -15.36
N VAL A 86 6.35 8.68 -14.85
CA VAL A 86 5.02 8.66 -14.24
C VAL A 86 5.19 8.28 -12.78
N VAL A 87 4.70 9.13 -11.89
CA VAL A 87 4.68 8.86 -10.45
C VAL A 87 3.23 8.69 -10.01
N MET A 88 2.91 7.62 -9.29
CA MET A 88 1.57 7.37 -8.76
C MET A 88 1.66 6.81 -7.35
N GLY A 89 0.68 7.10 -6.51
CA GLY A 89 0.63 6.56 -5.14
C GLY A 89 -0.46 7.20 -4.32
N ASP A 90 -0.30 7.15 -3.00
CA ASP A 90 -1.19 7.82 -2.05
C ASP A 90 -0.62 9.18 -1.60
N ALA A 91 -1.53 10.13 -1.46
CA ALA A 91 -1.28 11.50 -1.08
C ALA A 91 -2.18 11.88 0.10
N TYR A 92 -1.58 12.51 1.10
CA TYR A 92 -2.24 12.99 2.30
C TYR A 92 -2.21 14.51 2.30
N LEU A 93 -3.38 15.11 2.47
CA LEU A 93 -3.54 16.55 2.51
C LEU A 93 -3.73 16.98 3.95
N GLU A 94 -2.84 17.84 4.44
CA GLU A 94 -3.03 18.44 5.75
C GLU A 94 -4.08 19.54 5.64
N ARG A 95 -5.26 19.26 6.22
CA ARG A 95 -6.40 20.16 6.33
C ARG A 95 -6.99 20.05 7.73
N LYS A 96 -7.93 20.94 8.07
CA LYS A 96 -8.69 20.85 9.33
C LYS A 96 -9.61 19.62 9.28
N GLY A 97 -9.16 18.50 9.86
CA GLY A 97 -9.90 17.24 9.96
C GLY A 97 -9.15 16.06 9.33
N THR A 98 -9.53 14.83 9.72
CA THR A 98 -8.91 13.61 9.17
C THR A 98 -9.56 13.26 7.83
N GLU A 99 -8.86 13.49 6.73
CA GLU A 99 -9.27 13.08 5.39
C GLU A 99 -8.63 11.75 4.99
N LYS A 100 -9.36 10.94 4.21
CA LYS A 100 -8.81 9.71 3.62
C LYS A 100 -7.72 10.04 2.60
N PRO A 101 -6.74 9.16 2.37
CA PRO A 101 -5.72 9.39 1.34
C PRO A 101 -6.36 9.54 -0.04
N HIS A 102 -5.86 10.51 -0.81
CA HIS A 102 -6.17 10.65 -2.23
C HIS A 102 -5.15 9.86 -3.04
N ARG A 103 -5.56 9.20 -4.12
CA ARG A 103 -4.60 8.72 -5.11
C ARG A 103 -4.12 9.88 -5.95
N TYR A 104 -2.83 9.92 -6.22
CA TYR A 104 -2.24 10.92 -7.07
C TYR A 104 -1.57 10.30 -8.30
N LEU A 105 -1.49 11.08 -9.36
CA LEU A 105 -0.71 10.79 -10.55
C LEU A 105 0.03 12.06 -10.98
N CYS A 106 1.33 11.95 -11.19
CA CYS A 106 2.19 13.05 -11.58
C CYS A 106 2.99 12.64 -12.83
N LEU A 107 2.90 13.46 -13.87
CA LEU A 107 3.62 13.28 -15.12
C LEU A 107 4.81 14.21 -15.15
N ILE A 108 5.99 13.67 -15.41
CA ILE A 108 7.24 14.43 -15.52
C ILE A 108 7.76 14.28 -16.95
N GLY A 109 8.01 15.42 -17.59
CA GLY A 109 8.54 15.50 -18.94
C GLY A 109 10.04 15.74 -18.98
N ASP A 110 10.49 16.29 -20.10
CA ASP A 110 11.91 16.59 -20.30
C ASP A 110 12.47 17.52 -19.21
N LYS A 111 13.74 17.27 -18.86
CA LYS A 111 14.49 18.05 -17.85
C LYS A 111 13.85 18.02 -16.46
N GLY A 112 13.07 16.98 -16.14
CA GLY A 112 12.47 16.83 -14.81
C GLY A 112 11.29 17.77 -14.54
N LYS A 113 10.73 18.39 -15.59
CA LYS A 113 9.59 19.31 -15.43
C LYS A 113 8.30 18.53 -15.16
N VAL A 114 7.62 18.87 -14.07
CA VAL A 114 6.26 18.38 -13.82
C VAL A 114 5.32 18.99 -14.86
N LEU A 115 4.67 18.14 -15.64
CA LEU A 115 3.72 18.52 -16.69
C LEU A 115 2.31 18.64 -16.14
N LEU A 116 1.93 17.68 -15.30
CA LEU A 116 0.59 17.57 -14.75
C LEU A 116 0.65 16.83 -13.42
N THR A 117 -0.18 17.25 -12.47
CA THR A 117 -0.47 16.50 -11.25
C THR A 117 -1.98 16.40 -11.08
N PHE A 118 -2.46 15.18 -10.85
CA PHE A 118 -3.86 14.88 -10.63
C PHE A 118 -4.02 14.22 -9.26
N PHE A 119 -5.07 14.60 -8.54
CA PHE A 119 -5.49 13.97 -7.29
C PHE A 119 -6.93 13.47 -7.48
N THR A 120 -7.20 12.23 -7.10
CA THR A 120 -8.56 11.69 -7.12
C THR A 120 -9.42 12.45 -6.11
N GLN A 121 -10.60 12.92 -6.54
CA GLN A 121 -11.64 13.34 -5.59
C GLN A 121 -12.25 12.09 -4.95
N GLN A 122 -12.53 12.15 -3.64
CA GLN A 122 -13.33 11.15 -2.95
C GLN A 122 -14.77 11.65 -2.81
#